data_AF-A0A7W0LRW4-F1
#
_entry.id   AF-A0A7W0LRW4-F1
#
_cell.length_a   1.000
_cell.length_b   1.000
_cell.length_c   1.000
_cell.angle_alpha   90.00
_cell.angle_beta   90.00
_cell.angle_gamma   90.00
#
_symmetry.space_group_name_H-M   'P 1'
#
loop_
_entity.id
_entity.type
_entity.pdbx_description
1 polymer ?
#
loop_
_entity_poly.entity_id
_entity_poly.type
_entity_poly.pdbx_seq_one_letter_code
_entity_poly.pdbx_strand_id
1 'polypeptide(L)' 'MSEEQARAVGVLAGRAGHDDVVDVAVVEGAIRRRDAVITSNQGHIRRIADAAQVRLRIEPV' A
#
# COMPACT_ATOMS: atom_id res chain seq x y z
N MET A 1 10.87 9.60 3.91
CA MET A 1 9.44 9.76 4.16
C MET A 1 9.23 11.09 4.85
N SER A 2 8.35 11.95 4.36
CA SER A 2 7.95 13.20 5.04
C SER A 2 6.78 12.96 6.00
N GLU A 3 6.47 13.92 6.87
CA GLU A 3 5.29 13.88 7.74
C GLU A 3 3.99 13.69 6.93
N GLU A 4 3.85 14.40 5.82
CA GLU A 4 2.70 14.29 4.92
C GLU A 4 2.53 12.86 4.38
N GLN A 5 3.63 12.21 3.99
CA GLN A 5 3.61 10.82 3.53
C GLN A 5 3.23 9.87 4.67
N ALA A 6 3.77 10.08 5.87
CA ALA A 6 3.41 9.28 7.05
C ALA A 6 1.92 9.41 7.39
N ARG A 7 1.36 10.62 7.27
CA ARG A 7 -0.07 10.86 7.45
C ARG A 7 -0.90 10.14 6.38
N ALA A 8 -0.48 10.16 5.11
CA ALA A 8 -1.15 9.45 4.03
C ALA A 8 -1.19 7.93 4.29
N VAL A 9 -0.07 7.36 4.76
CA VAL A 9 0.01 5.94 5.19
C VAL A 9 -0.98 5.66 6.31
N GLY A 10 -1.02 6.48 7.36
CA GLY A 10 -1.96 6.29 8.48
C GLY A 10 -3.44 6.34 8.05
N VAL A 11 -3.80 7.27 7.16
CA VAL A 11 -5.16 7.35 6.58
C VAL A 11 -5.47 6.10 5.76
N LEU A 12 -4.52 5.63 4.95
CA LEU A 12 -4.71 4.43 4.13
C LEU A 12 -4.84 3.16 5.00
N ALA A 13 -4.05 3.06 6.06
CA ALA A 13 -4.13 1.95 7.03
C ALA A 13 -5.53 1.90 7.66
N GLY A 14 -6.05 3.05 8.12
CA GLY A 14 -7.40 3.15 8.67
C GLY A 14 -8.50 2.77 7.67
N ARG A 15 -8.37 3.17 6.40
CA ARG A 15 -9.31 2.78 5.33
C ARG A 15 -9.26 1.30 5.00
N ALA A 16 -8.07 0.71 4.99
CA ALA A 16 -7.85 -0.69 4.68
C ALA A 16 -8.20 -1.62 5.85
N GLY A 17 -8.31 -1.08 7.08
CA GLY A 17 -8.39 -1.88 8.29
C GLY A 17 -7.17 -2.80 8.44
N HIS A 18 -6.00 -2.35 7.99
CA HIS A 18 -4.76 -3.13 7.95
C HIS A 18 -3.76 -2.54 8.94
N ASP A 19 -3.20 -3.39 9.79
CA ASP A 19 -2.36 -3.01 10.94
C ASP A 19 -0.84 -3.10 10.66
N ASP A 20 -0.44 -3.84 9.62
CA ASP A 20 0.94 -3.83 9.14
C ASP A 20 1.25 -2.53 8.39
N VAL A 21 1.87 -1.59 9.09
CA VAL A 21 2.24 -0.28 8.55
C VAL A 21 3.27 -0.38 7.41
N VAL A 22 4.08 -1.43 7.37
CA VAL A 22 5.09 -1.60 6.31
C VAL A 22 4.41 -1.94 5.00
N ASP A 23 3.44 -2.86 5.01
CA ASP A 23 2.61 -3.16 3.83
C ASP A 23 1.92 -1.90 3.31
N VAL A 24 1.35 -1.10 4.21
CA VAL A 24 0.63 0.13 3.82
C VAL A 24 1.58 1.19 3.26
N ALA A 25 2.75 1.37 3.86
CA ALA A 25 3.76 2.30 3.36
C ALA A 25 4.30 1.88 1.97
N VAL A 26 4.45 0.58 1.73
CA VAL A 26 4.81 0.04 0.41
C VAL A 26 3.72 0.37 -0.61
N VAL A 27 2.45 0.13 -0.28
CA VAL A 27 1.33 0.42 -1.20
C VAL A 27 1.17 1.91 -1.46
N GLU A 28 1.22 2.76 -0.44
CA GLU A 28 1.20 4.23 -0.60
C GLU A 28 2.31 4.67 -1.56
N GLY A 29 3.54 4.23 -1.30
CA GLY A 29 4.70 4.61 -2.08
C GLY A 29 4.60 4.14 -3.52
N ALA A 30 4.14 2.92 -3.74
CA ALA A 30 3.98 2.34 -5.06
C ALA A 30 2.87 3.05 -5.87
N ILE A 31 1.72 3.34 -5.25
CA ILE A 31 0.64 4.13 -5.89
C ILE A 31 1.17 5.50 -6.29
N ARG A 32 1.84 6.20 -5.37
CA ARG A 32 2.32 7.57 -5.59
C ARG A 32 3.38 7.65 -6.69
N ARG A 33 4.26 6.66 -6.79
CA ARG A 33 5.33 6.61 -7.80
C ARG A 33 4.97 5.86 -9.08
N ARG A 34 3.81 5.18 -9.08
CA ARG A 34 3.35 4.26 -10.14
C ARG A 34 4.30 3.07 -10.33
N ASP A 35 4.81 2.54 -9.22
CA ASP A 35 5.67 1.36 -9.19
C ASP A 35 4.83 0.06 -9.19
N ALA A 36 5.45 -1.05 -9.59
CA ALA A 36 4.97 -2.39 -9.28
C ALA A 36 5.45 -2.82 -7.88
N VAL A 37 4.70 -3.70 -7.22
CA VAL A 37 5.11 -4.35 -5.98
C VAL A 37 5.39 -5.83 -6.24
N ILE A 38 6.59 -6.28 -5.90
CA ILE A 38 6.98 -7.69 -5.96
C ILE A 38 6.92 -8.23 -4.52
N THR A 39 6.10 -9.26 -4.28
CA THR A 39 5.89 -9.79 -2.91
C THR A 39 5.46 -11.25 -2.91
N SER A 40 5.83 -11.98 -1.87
CA SER A 40 5.27 -13.30 -1.58
C SER A 40 3.85 -13.23 -0.98
N ASN A 41 3.46 -12.07 -0.42
CA ASN A 41 2.14 -11.86 0.20
C ASN A 41 1.28 -10.88 -0.62
N GLN A 42 0.83 -11.35 -1.78
CA GLN A 42 -0.01 -10.54 -2.68
C GLN A 42 -1.37 -10.18 -2.07
N GLY A 43 -1.87 -10.98 -1.13
CA GLY A 43 -3.18 -10.77 -0.51
C GLY A 43 -3.24 -9.48 0.31
N HIS A 44 -2.20 -9.20 1.10
CA HIS A 44 -2.11 -7.97 1.88
C HIS A 44 -2.04 -6.74 0.98
N ILE A 45 -1.12 -6.75 0.01
CA ILE A 45 -0.92 -5.64 -0.93
C ILE A 45 -2.20 -5.35 -1.73
N ARG A 46 -2.90 -6.39 -2.19
CA ARG A 46 -4.16 -6.24 -2.93
C ARG A 46 -5.26 -5.64 -2.04
N ARG A 47 -5.42 -6.10 -0.80
CA ARG A 47 -6.41 -5.54 0.14
C ARG A 47 -6.23 -4.04 0.34
N ILE A 48 -4.99 -3.58 0.52
CA ILE A 48 -4.71 -2.15 0.74
C ILE A 48 -4.91 -1.34 -0.55
N ALA A 49 -4.50 -1.89 -1.70
CA ALA A 49 -4.73 -1.24 -3.00
C ALA A 49 -6.23 -1.11 -3.33
N ASP A 50 -7.03 -2.13 -3.00
CA ASP A 50 -8.48 -2.11 -3.13
C ASP A 50 -9.12 -1.03 -2.24
N ALA A 51 -8.62 -0.87 -1.00
CA ALA A 51 -9.06 0.20 -0.09
C ALA A 51 -8.69 1.61 -0.59
N ALA A 52 -7.61 1.73 -1.38
CA ALA A 52 -7.27 2.96 -2.08
C ALA A 52 -8.07 3.16 -3.39
N GLN A 53 -8.85 2.15 -3.81
CA GLN A 53 -9.54 2.11 -5.11
C GLN A 53 -8.59 2.29 -6.30
N VAL A 54 -7.35 1.79 -6.19
CA VAL A 54 -6.33 1.90 -7.23
C VAL A 54 -5.94 0.51 -7.72
N ARG A 55 -5.83 0.35 -9.04
CA ARG A 55 -5.22 -0.85 -9.63
C ARG A 55 -3.70 -0.77 -9.50
N LEU A 56 -3.13 -1.60 -8.63
CA LEU A 56 -1.70 -1.73 -8.47
C LEU A 56 -1.19 -2.98 -9.20
N ARG A 57 -0.05 -2.86 -9.90
CA ARG A 57 0.62 -4.02 -10.48
C ARG A 57 1.34 -4.77 -9.36
N ILE A 58 0.96 -6.04 -9.16
CA ILE A 58 1.50 -6.90 -8.11
C ILE A 58 2.05 -8.15 -8.78
N GLU A 59 3.30 -8.48 -8.52
CA GLU A 59 4.00 -9.64 -9.06
C GLU A 59 4.45 -10.56 -7.91
N PRO A 60 4.44 -11.89 -8.08
CA PRO A 60 5.01 -12.81 -7.11
C PRO A 60 6.55 -12.71 -7.06
N VAL A 61 7.13 -13.06 -5.91
CA VAL A 61 8.55 -13.45 -5.78
C VAL A 61 8.72 -14.91 -6.21
#